data_AF-A0A9D0Y8M5-F1
#
_entry.id   AF-A0A9D0Y8M5-F1
#
_cell.length_a   1.000
_cell.length_b   1.000
_cell.length_c   1.000
_cell.angle_alpha   90.00
_cell.angle_beta   90.00
_cell.angle_gamma   90.00
#
_symmetry.space_group_name_H-M   'P 1'
#
loop_
_entity.id
_entity.type
_entity.pdbx_description
1 polymer ?
#
loop_
_entity_poly.entity_id
_entity_poly.type
_entity_poly.pdbx_seq_one_letter_code
_entity_poly.pdbx_strand_id
1 'polypeptide(L)'
;MNRSKSRAPAKDEAAAASNAIPIASMKAMLAASLRASPGGLPSPAATWAADPTLSRAADISSSWLNSTIRLRNASKKWREALRLESHVVDIPSFVSSARELCQEPSAVGPIWNAYGGHYFSPTQAISIDYMLKYIPSEEPARTICIAASIICASQCAAAPGHTARPFQPTIGASPFSMEAWRKSPIDIARRVLPDLCLRHAKVVGEAKVQDATAAAATLNSSDLVIVDPPYSGVQYSRFYHVLETVAEGNVDSVSGVGRYPLLKNRPQSSFSNKGQSSKALSTLLETLAKLVRR
;
A
#
# COMPACT_ATOMS: atom_id res chain seq x y z
N MET A 1 50.50 31.68 7.37
CA MET A 1 49.19 31.72 6.66
C MET A 1 49.05 30.49 5.79
N ASN A 2 48.46 29.42 6.35
CA ASN A 2 48.21 28.16 5.64
C ASN A 2 46.70 27.97 5.52
N ARG A 3 46.15 27.99 4.29
CA ARG A 3 44.76 27.62 4.01
C ARG A 3 44.73 26.17 3.55
N SER A 4 44.35 25.24 4.44
CA SER A 4 43.95 23.89 4.08
C SER A 4 42.48 23.89 3.68
N LYS A 5 42.19 23.38 2.46
CA LYS A 5 40.85 23.21 1.91
C LYS A 5 40.17 21.99 2.53
N SER A 6 38.95 22.19 3.03
CA SER A 6 38.01 21.14 3.43
C SER A 6 37.53 20.32 2.23
N ARG A 7 37.59 19.00 2.34
CA ARG A 7 37.11 18.02 1.36
C ARG A 7 35.73 17.52 1.81
N ALA A 8 34.71 17.71 0.98
CA ALA A 8 33.43 17.01 1.08
C ALA A 8 33.26 16.16 -0.19
N PRO A 9 32.76 14.91 -0.12
CA PRO A 9 32.31 14.18 -1.29
C PRO A 9 30.78 14.10 -1.29
N ALA A 10 30.16 14.53 -2.39
CA ALA A 10 28.78 14.20 -2.73
C ALA A 10 28.64 14.22 -4.26
N LYS A 11 28.96 13.10 -4.90
CA LYS A 11 28.53 12.74 -6.26
C LYS A 11 28.63 11.23 -6.40
N ASP A 12 27.48 10.56 -6.29
CA ASP A 12 27.21 9.25 -6.90
C ASP A 12 25.71 9.00 -6.81
N GLU A 13 24.94 9.62 -7.70
CA GLU A 13 23.54 9.26 -7.95
C GLU A 13 23.06 9.84 -9.30
N ALA A 14 23.75 9.49 -10.39
CA ALA A 14 23.30 9.82 -11.74
C ALA A 14 24.04 8.99 -12.81
N ALA A 15 23.76 7.69 -12.90
CA ALA A 15 24.18 6.90 -14.06
C ALA A 15 23.37 5.60 -14.22
N ALA A 16 22.09 5.70 -14.60
CA ALA A 16 21.41 4.64 -15.34
C ALA A 16 20.06 5.16 -15.87
N ALA A 17 19.94 5.27 -17.19
CA ALA A 17 18.72 5.18 -18.02
C ALA A 17 18.74 6.22 -19.16
N SER A 18 19.48 5.92 -20.22
CA SER A 18 19.23 6.47 -21.55
C SER A 18 18.91 5.30 -22.48
N ASN A 19 17.62 5.10 -22.74
CA ASN A 19 17.09 4.44 -23.92
C ASN A 19 15.58 4.73 -23.97
N ALA A 20 15.22 5.90 -24.48
CA ALA A 20 13.84 6.31 -24.66
C ALA A 20 13.24 5.62 -25.89
N ILE A 21 12.15 4.87 -25.71
CA ILE A 21 11.34 4.33 -26.81
C ILE A 21 10.48 5.49 -27.36
N PRO A 22 10.41 5.73 -28.68
CA PRO A 22 9.65 6.84 -29.25
C PRO A 22 8.14 6.74 -28.98
N ILE A 23 7.52 7.90 -28.70
CA ILE A 23 6.10 8.11 -28.36
C ILE A 23 5.12 7.48 -29.38
N ALA A 24 5.54 7.28 -30.64
CA ALA A 24 4.74 6.61 -31.67
C ALA A 24 4.48 5.12 -31.36
N SER A 25 5.41 4.41 -30.70
CA SER A 25 5.22 3.01 -30.28
C SER A 25 4.20 2.88 -29.13
N MET A 26 4.03 3.93 -28.30
CA MET A 26 3.07 3.90 -27.19
C MET A 26 1.60 3.95 -27.65
N LYS A 27 1.29 4.67 -28.74
CA LYS A 27 -0.07 4.71 -29.30
C LYS A 27 -0.48 3.37 -29.93
N ALA A 28 0.45 2.67 -30.59
CA ALA A 28 0.19 1.36 -31.19
C ALA A 28 -0.03 0.26 -30.12
N MET A 29 0.73 0.29 -29.01
CA MET A 29 0.55 -0.65 -27.89
C MET A 29 -0.76 -0.40 -27.12
N LEU A 30 -1.20 0.86 -27.01
CA LEU A 30 -2.49 1.22 -26.40
C LEU A 30 -3.68 0.69 -27.22
N ALA A 31 -3.57 0.70 -28.55
CA ALA A 31 -4.58 0.16 -29.46
C ALA A 31 -4.59 -1.39 -29.51
N ALA A 32 -3.49 -2.04 -29.14
CA ALA A 32 -3.38 -3.51 -29.02
C ALA A 32 -3.98 -4.04 -27.71
N SER A 33 -3.83 -3.32 -26.60
CA SER A 33 -4.44 -3.68 -25.31
C SER A 33 -5.98 -3.58 -25.30
N LEU A 34 -6.56 -2.81 -26.23
CA LEU A 34 -8.01 -2.69 -26.44
C LEU A 34 -8.57 -3.73 -27.44
N ARG A 35 -7.69 -4.51 -28.09
CA ARG A 35 -8.03 -5.54 -29.09
C ARG A 35 -7.54 -6.94 -28.68
N ALA A 36 -7.66 -7.29 -27.41
CA ALA A 36 -7.57 -8.69 -27.02
C ALA A 36 -8.70 -9.48 -27.72
N SER A 37 -8.29 -10.46 -28.54
CA SER A 37 -9.08 -11.19 -29.53
C SER A 37 -10.27 -12.01 -28.98
N PRO A 38 -11.23 -12.43 -29.86
CA PRO A 38 -12.51 -13.08 -29.51
C PRO A 38 -12.41 -14.57 -29.10
N GLY A 39 -11.25 -15.04 -28.63
CA GLY A 39 -11.04 -16.44 -28.24
C GLY A 39 -10.89 -16.55 -26.72
N GLY A 40 -11.99 -16.85 -26.03
CA GLY A 40 -12.04 -16.94 -24.57
C GLY A 40 -11.16 -18.06 -24.01
N LEU A 41 -10.05 -17.69 -23.37
CA LEU A 41 -9.49 -18.49 -22.29
C LEU A 41 -10.55 -18.52 -21.16
N PRO A 42 -10.82 -19.69 -20.55
CA PRO A 42 -11.75 -19.75 -19.44
C PRO A 42 -11.30 -18.76 -18.36
N SER A 43 -12.23 -17.95 -17.87
CA SER A 43 -11.99 -17.04 -16.75
C SER A 43 -11.29 -17.82 -15.63
N PRO A 44 -10.25 -17.28 -14.98
CA PRO A 44 -9.61 -17.90 -13.82
C PRO A 44 -10.62 -18.36 -12.75
N ALA A 45 -11.78 -17.71 -12.66
CA ALA A 45 -12.87 -18.09 -11.78
C ALA A 45 -13.43 -19.51 -12.06
N ALA A 46 -13.47 -19.94 -13.33
CA ALA A 46 -13.97 -21.25 -13.72
C ALA A 46 -13.00 -22.39 -13.37
N THR A 47 -11.69 -22.12 -13.42
CA THR A 47 -10.64 -23.08 -13.02
C THR A 47 -10.53 -23.22 -11.50
N TRP A 48 -10.93 -22.21 -10.72
CA TRP A 48 -10.89 -22.26 -9.25
C TRP A 48 -12.01 -23.07 -8.61
N ALA A 49 -13.16 -23.20 -9.28
CA ALA A 49 -14.35 -23.85 -8.71
C ALA A 49 -14.22 -25.38 -8.53
N ALA A 50 -13.21 -26.02 -9.15
CA ALA A 50 -13.04 -27.48 -9.11
C ALA A 50 -12.26 -27.99 -7.89
N ASP A 51 -11.53 -27.12 -7.18
CA ASP A 51 -10.82 -27.47 -5.94
C ASP A 51 -11.62 -26.94 -4.73
N PRO A 52 -12.07 -27.81 -3.79
CA PRO A 52 -12.79 -27.39 -2.60
C PRO A 52 -12.05 -26.32 -1.77
N THR A 53 -10.73 -26.29 -1.84
CA THR A 53 -9.88 -25.29 -1.15
C THR A 53 -9.85 -23.94 -1.86
N LEU A 54 -10.11 -23.91 -3.18
CA LEU A 54 -10.19 -22.70 -4.00
C LEU A 54 -11.62 -22.20 -4.21
N SER A 55 -12.64 -23.04 -3.97
CA SER A 55 -14.06 -22.65 -3.98
C SER A 55 -14.30 -21.41 -3.13
N ARG A 56 -13.70 -21.35 -1.93
CA ARG A 56 -13.82 -20.18 -1.04
C ARG A 56 -13.24 -18.89 -1.65
N ALA A 57 -12.09 -19.00 -2.32
CA ALA A 57 -11.47 -17.86 -3.00
C ALA A 57 -12.36 -17.40 -4.18
N ALA A 58 -12.95 -18.34 -4.92
CA ALA A 58 -13.90 -18.04 -5.99
C ALA A 58 -15.18 -17.38 -5.48
N ASP A 59 -15.71 -17.82 -4.33
CA ASP A 59 -16.90 -17.24 -3.69
C ASP A 59 -16.64 -15.82 -3.18
N ILE A 60 -15.51 -15.60 -2.49
CA ILE A 60 -15.09 -14.27 -2.04
C ILE A 60 -14.89 -13.36 -3.25
N SER A 61 -14.17 -13.82 -4.28
CA SER A 61 -13.95 -13.05 -5.50
C SER A 61 -15.29 -12.67 -6.16
N SER A 62 -16.20 -13.63 -6.26
CA SER A 62 -17.49 -13.43 -6.95
C SER A 62 -18.46 -12.55 -6.18
N SER A 63 -18.43 -12.59 -4.85
CA SER A 63 -19.32 -11.76 -4.01
C SER A 63 -18.76 -10.36 -3.79
N TRP A 64 -17.51 -10.25 -3.32
CA TRP A 64 -16.85 -9.00 -2.98
C TRP A 64 -16.42 -8.23 -4.23
N LEU A 65 -15.53 -8.79 -5.06
CA LEU A 65 -14.93 -8.04 -6.17
C LEU A 65 -15.96 -7.70 -7.25
N ASN A 66 -16.91 -8.58 -7.57
CA ASN A 66 -17.94 -8.24 -8.57
C ASN A 66 -18.87 -7.13 -8.06
N SER A 67 -19.23 -7.13 -6.78
CA SER A 67 -20.02 -6.05 -6.19
C SER A 67 -19.25 -4.73 -6.20
N THR A 68 -17.98 -4.76 -5.81
CA THR A 68 -17.04 -3.63 -5.92
C THR A 68 -16.98 -3.10 -7.35
N ILE A 69 -16.74 -3.95 -8.35
CA ILE A 69 -16.65 -3.55 -9.77
C ILE A 69 -17.95 -2.91 -10.23
N ARG A 70 -19.09 -3.55 -9.98
CA ARG A 70 -20.42 -3.07 -10.40
C ARG A 70 -20.69 -1.68 -9.84
N LEU A 71 -20.52 -1.50 -8.53
CA LEU A 71 -20.85 -0.27 -7.82
C LEU A 71 -19.84 0.85 -8.12
N ARG A 72 -18.55 0.51 -8.24
CA ARG A 72 -17.51 1.43 -8.69
C ARG A 72 -17.80 1.93 -10.09
N ASN A 73 -18.11 1.03 -11.03
CA ASN A 73 -18.33 1.38 -12.44
C ASN A 73 -19.56 2.30 -12.63
N ALA A 74 -20.58 2.16 -11.78
CA ALA A 74 -21.74 3.05 -11.76
C ALA A 74 -21.44 4.45 -11.21
N SER A 75 -20.35 4.61 -10.45
CA SER A 75 -20.03 5.87 -9.77
C SER A 75 -19.62 6.98 -10.74
N LYS A 76 -19.99 8.22 -10.42
CA LYS A 76 -19.57 9.42 -11.17
C LYS A 76 -18.04 9.59 -11.11
N LYS A 77 -17.46 9.45 -9.91
CA LYS A 77 -16.01 9.59 -9.66
C LYS A 77 -15.16 8.63 -10.48
N TRP A 78 -15.60 7.37 -10.63
CA TRP A 78 -14.94 6.41 -11.51
C TRP A 78 -14.92 6.86 -12.98
N ARG A 79 -16.04 7.37 -13.49
CA ARG A 79 -16.13 7.87 -14.87
C ARG A 79 -15.25 9.10 -15.10
N GLU A 80 -15.19 10.00 -14.13
CA GLU A 80 -14.30 11.17 -14.17
C GLU A 80 -12.83 10.74 -14.14
N ALA A 81 -12.47 9.81 -13.27
CA ALA A 81 -11.13 9.23 -13.18
C ALA A 81 -10.72 8.56 -14.50
N LEU A 82 -11.57 7.73 -15.09
CA LEU A 82 -11.32 7.10 -16.39
C LEU A 82 -11.15 8.13 -17.52
N ARG A 83 -11.98 9.17 -17.54
CA ARG A 83 -11.89 10.23 -18.55
C ARG A 83 -10.55 10.96 -18.45
N LEU A 84 -10.12 11.27 -17.23
CA LEU A 84 -8.82 11.91 -16.99
C LEU A 84 -7.66 11.01 -17.45
N GLU A 85 -7.67 9.73 -17.05
CA GLU A 85 -6.59 8.78 -17.36
C GLU A 85 -6.54 8.38 -18.85
N SER A 86 -7.63 8.51 -19.58
CA SER A 86 -7.65 8.29 -21.04
C SER A 86 -7.03 9.43 -21.86
N HIS A 87 -6.76 10.59 -21.25
CA HIS A 87 -6.24 11.78 -21.93
C HIS A 87 -4.95 12.30 -21.28
N VAL A 88 -3.95 11.43 -21.11
CA VAL A 88 -2.63 11.80 -20.57
C VAL A 88 -1.81 12.49 -21.66
N VAL A 89 -1.62 13.81 -21.52
CA VAL A 89 -0.79 14.62 -22.43
C VAL A 89 0.67 14.60 -21.97
N ASP A 90 0.91 14.96 -20.72
CA ASP A 90 2.20 14.88 -20.04
C ASP A 90 1.99 14.49 -18.57
N ILE A 91 3.01 13.88 -17.96
CA ILE A 91 2.91 13.29 -16.63
C ILE A 91 2.75 14.36 -15.53
N PRO A 92 3.50 15.47 -15.53
CA PRO A 92 3.27 16.56 -14.57
C PRO A 92 1.83 17.11 -14.59
N SER A 93 1.30 17.46 -15.75
CA SER A 93 -0.07 18.00 -15.88
C SER A 93 -1.12 16.97 -15.49
N PHE A 94 -0.90 15.70 -15.86
CA PHE A 94 -1.78 14.60 -15.47
C PHE A 94 -1.80 14.40 -13.95
N VAL A 95 -0.64 14.37 -13.29
CA VAL A 95 -0.56 14.24 -11.82
C VAL A 95 -1.21 15.45 -11.14
N SER A 96 -1.02 16.66 -11.66
CA SER A 96 -1.69 17.86 -11.13
C SER A 96 -3.22 17.72 -11.20
N SER A 97 -3.74 17.34 -12.38
CA SER A 97 -5.17 17.13 -12.60
C SER A 97 -5.74 16.00 -11.75
N ALA A 98 -4.96 14.92 -11.55
CA ALA A 98 -5.36 13.80 -10.70
C ALA A 98 -5.50 14.21 -9.24
N ARG A 99 -4.59 15.06 -8.73
CA ARG A 99 -4.66 15.61 -7.37
C ARG A 99 -5.87 16.52 -7.21
N GLU A 100 -6.13 17.40 -8.19
CA GLU A 100 -7.29 18.28 -8.18
C GLU A 100 -8.60 17.48 -8.17
N LEU A 101 -8.73 16.49 -9.05
CA LEU A 101 -9.90 15.60 -9.08
C LEU A 101 -10.12 14.89 -7.74
N CYS A 102 -9.04 14.44 -7.09
CA CYS A 102 -9.12 13.75 -5.81
C CYS A 102 -9.32 14.68 -4.59
N GLN A 103 -9.28 16.00 -4.76
CA GLN A 103 -9.63 16.94 -3.68
C GLN A 103 -11.14 17.02 -3.47
N GLU A 104 -11.95 16.74 -4.50
CA GLU A 104 -13.40 16.68 -4.34
C GLU A 104 -13.78 15.51 -3.41
N PRO A 105 -14.49 15.76 -2.30
CA PRO A 105 -14.83 14.73 -1.32
C PRO A 105 -15.57 13.53 -1.92
N SER A 106 -15.11 12.33 -1.56
CA SER A 106 -15.76 11.06 -1.86
C SER A 106 -16.42 10.53 -0.58
N ALA A 107 -17.71 10.20 -0.64
CA ALA A 107 -18.42 9.53 0.45
C ALA A 107 -18.23 8.00 0.43
N VAL A 108 -17.27 7.49 -0.35
CA VAL A 108 -17.04 6.04 -0.49
C VAL A 108 -16.05 5.54 0.54
N GLY A 109 -14.91 6.22 0.70
CA GLY A 109 -13.85 5.77 1.59
C GLY A 109 -12.71 6.79 1.72
N PRO A 110 -11.67 6.46 2.50
CA PRO A 110 -10.62 7.41 2.88
C PRO A 110 -9.56 7.64 1.80
N ILE A 111 -9.36 6.70 0.87
CA ILE A 111 -8.19 6.65 0.00
C ILE A 111 -8.25 7.70 -1.09
N TRP A 112 -9.43 7.94 -1.69
CA TRP A 112 -9.62 8.94 -2.73
C TRP A 112 -9.08 10.31 -2.29
N ASN A 113 -9.57 10.85 -1.18
CA ASN A 113 -9.17 12.18 -0.72
C ASN A 113 -7.80 12.21 -0.06
N ALA A 114 -7.42 11.15 0.65
CA ALA A 114 -6.14 11.13 1.36
C ALA A 114 -4.95 10.94 0.41
N TYR A 115 -5.06 10.02 -0.54
CA TYR A 115 -3.90 9.50 -1.29
C TYR A 115 -4.07 9.45 -2.81
N GLY A 116 -5.26 9.75 -3.34
CA GLY A 116 -5.51 9.87 -4.78
C GLY A 116 -4.72 11.01 -5.45
N GLY A 117 -4.13 10.75 -6.61
CA GLY A 117 -3.21 11.67 -7.29
C GLY A 117 -1.83 11.80 -6.62
N HIS A 118 -1.60 11.07 -5.53
CA HIS A 118 -0.33 11.04 -4.80
C HIS A 118 0.29 9.64 -4.88
N TYR A 119 -0.19 8.71 -4.06
CA TYR A 119 0.29 7.33 -4.05
C TYR A 119 -0.44 6.48 -5.09
N PHE A 120 -1.69 6.81 -5.37
CA PHE A 120 -2.56 6.06 -6.27
C PHE A 120 -3.07 6.95 -7.39
N SER A 121 -3.29 6.38 -8.58
CA SER A 121 -4.08 7.06 -9.60
C SER A 121 -5.53 7.26 -9.10
N PRO A 122 -6.30 8.20 -9.70
CA PRO A 122 -7.71 8.34 -9.37
C PRO A 122 -8.51 7.04 -9.53
N THR A 123 -8.28 6.25 -10.58
CA THR A 123 -8.97 4.96 -10.76
C THR A 123 -8.58 3.92 -9.71
N GLN A 124 -7.31 3.91 -9.29
CA GLN A 124 -6.84 3.06 -8.20
C GLN A 124 -7.47 3.47 -6.86
N ALA A 125 -7.44 4.76 -6.52
CA ALA A 125 -7.91 5.27 -5.24
C ALA A 125 -9.41 4.98 -5.02
N ILE A 126 -10.25 5.28 -6.02
CA ILE A 126 -11.68 4.96 -5.93
C ILE A 126 -11.93 3.44 -5.92
N SER A 127 -11.12 2.65 -6.63
CA SER A 127 -11.25 1.19 -6.59
C SER A 127 -10.97 0.66 -5.20
N ILE A 128 -9.92 1.13 -4.53
CA ILE A 128 -9.58 0.72 -3.16
C ILE A 128 -10.68 1.16 -2.19
N ASP A 129 -11.23 2.37 -2.31
CA ASP A 129 -12.36 2.80 -1.47
C ASP A 129 -13.59 1.89 -1.62
N TYR A 130 -13.93 1.51 -2.86
CA TYR A 130 -15.01 0.54 -3.09
C TYR A 130 -14.64 -0.87 -2.61
N MET A 131 -13.37 -1.26 -2.63
CA MET A 131 -12.94 -2.53 -2.03
C MET A 131 -13.18 -2.51 -0.52
N LEU A 132 -12.72 -1.46 0.17
CA LEU A 132 -12.86 -1.28 1.62
C LEU A 132 -14.32 -1.18 2.07
N LYS A 133 -15.14 -0.40 1.35
CA LYS A 133 -16.56 -0.21 1.67
C LYS A 133 -17.39 -1.49 1.64
N TYR A 134 -17.00 -2.45 0.79
CA TYR A 134 -17.75 -3.69 0.57
C TYR A 134 -17.04 -4.93 1.11
N ILE A 135 -16.06 -4.76 2.00
CA ILE A 135 -15.48 -5.88 2.75
C ILE A 135 -16.59 -6.60 3.51
N PRO A 136 -16.68 -7.94 3.44
CA PRO A 136 -17.68 -8.71 4.18
C PRO A 136 -17.50 -8.56 5.70
N SER A 137 -18.59 -8.67 6.47
CA SER A 137 -18.55 -8.63 7.94
C SER A 137 -18.01 -9.91 8.57
N GLU A 138 -18.26 -11.04 7.92
CA GLU A 138 -18.02 -12.37 8.48
C GLU A 138 -16.55 -12.81 8.38
N GLU A 139 -16.04 -13.40 9.45
CA GLU A 139 -14.71 -14.00 9.47
C GLU A 139 -14.72 -15.45 8.93
N PRO A 140 -13.60 -15.94 8.37
CA PRO A 140 -12.35 -15.23 8.06
C PRO A 140 -12.40 -14.38 6.76
N ALA A 141 -13.54 -14.28 6.07
CA ALA A 141 -13.62 -13.58 4.79
C ALA A 141 -13.24 -12.10 4.93
N ARG A 142 -13.67 -11.45 6.00
CA ARG A 142 -13.31 -10.08 6.36
C ARG A 142 -11.79 -9.91 6.44
N THR A 143 -11.10 -10.70 7.26
CA THR A 143 -9.64 -10.66 7.41
C THR A 143 -8.92 -10.89 6.07
N ILE A 144 -9.38 -11.87 5.28
CA ILE A 144 -8.79 -12.17 3.96
C ILE A 144 -8.94 -10.96 3.01
N CYS A 145 -10.10 -10.31 2.98
CA CYS A 145 -10.34 -9.16 2.11
C CYS A 145 -9.54 -7.92 2.55
N ILE A 146 -9.38 -7.70 3.86
CA ILE A 146 -8.49 -6.64 4.39
C ILE A 146 -7.05 -6.92 3.97
N ALA A 147 -6.54 -8.14 4.17
CA ALA A 147 -5.20 -8.53 3.78
C ALA A 147 -4.97 -8.36 2.27
N ALA A 148 -5.93 -8.79 1.44
CA ALA A 148 -5.88 -8.58 -0.01
C ALA A 148 -5.82 -7.08 -0.35
N SER A 149 -6.62 -6.25 0.32
CA SER A 149 -6.64 -4.79 0.10
C SER A 149 -5.31 -4.12 0.48
N ILE A 150 -4.69 -4.52 1.59
CA ILE A 150 -3.35 -4.06 2.00
C ILE A 150 -2.30 -4.42 0.96
N ILE A 151 -2.30 -5.67 0.47
CA ILE A 151 -1.37 -6.12 -0.57
C ILE A 151 -1.57 -5.34 -1.87
N CYS A 152 -2.83 -5.09 -2.25
CA CYS A 152 -3.15 -4.27 -3.42
C CYS A 152 -2.61 -2.84 -3.29
N ALA A 153 -2.88 -2.19 -2.16
CA ALA A 153 -2.38 -0.85 -1.89
C ALA A 153 -0.85 -0.80 -1.89
N SER A 154 -0.18 -1.77 -1.27
CA SER A 154 1.29 -1.87 -1.27
C SER A 154 1.86 -1.99 -2.68
N GLN A 155 1.28 -2.85 -3.53
CA GLN A 155 1.77 -3.06 -4.90
C GLN A 155 1.44 -1.90 -5.85
N CYS A 156 0.33 -1.19 -5.63
CA CYS A 156 -0.10 -0.05 -6.45
C CYS A 156 0.57 1.27 -6.06
N ALA A 157 1.11 1.38 -4.85
CA ALA A 157 1.66 2.64 -4.37
C ALA A 157 2.84 3.13 -5.23
N ALA A 158 2.70 4.34 -5.79
CA ALA A 158 3.77 5.06 -6.48
C ALA A 158 4.78 5.63 -5.47
N ALA A 159 5.62 4.76 -4.93
CA ALA A 159 6.64 5.07 -3.94
C ALA A 159 7.81 4.06 -4.01
N PRO A 160 9.01 4.36 -3.47
CA PRO A 160 10.21 3.52 -3.62
C PRO A 160 10.21 2.24 -2.75
N GLY A 161 9.04 1.63 -2.52
CA GLY A 161 8.89 0.43 -1.69
C GLY A 161 8.38 0.67 -0.26
N HIS A 162 8.24 1.93 0.14
CA HIS A 162 7.62 2.33 1.41
C HIS A 162 6.77 3.59 1.20
N THR A 163 5.81 3.88 2.07
CA THR A 163 4.92 5.02 1.86
C THR A 163 5.36 6.30 2.55
N ALA A 164 6.65 6.46 2.90
CA ALA A 164 7.11 7.72 3.50
C ALA A 164 6.97 8.94 2.60
N ARG A 165 7.08 8.78 1.27
CA ARG A 165 6.85 9.87 0.32
C ARG A 165 6.43 9.28 -1.04
N PRO A 166 5.41 9.83 -1.71
CA PRO A 166 5.09 9.40 -3.06
C PRO A 166 6.12 9.95 -4.05
N PHE A 167 6.26 9.29 -5.20
CA PHE A 167 7.04 9.81 -6.30
C PHE A 167 6.55 11.22 -6.67
N GLN A 168 7.51 12.13 -6.88
CA GLN A 168 7.19 13.47 -7.33
C GLN A 168 7.08 13.46 -8.86
N PRO A 169 6.24 14.34 -9.45
CA PRO A 169 6.07 14.42 -10.90
C PRO A 169 7.26 15.12 -11.57
N THR A 170 8.46 14.56 -11.38
CA THR A 170 9.68 14.98 -12.05
C THR A 170 9.94 14.05 -13.24
N ILE A 171 10.66 14.53 -14.25
CA ILE A 171 10.93 13.76 -15.48
C ILE A 171 11.54 12.38 -15.16
N GLY A 172 12.48 12.31 -14.21
CA GLY A 172 13.14 11.06 -13.82
C GLY A 172 12.25 10.08 -13.03
N ALA A 173 11.31 10.57 -12.22
CA ALA A 173 10.43 9.72 -11.42
C ALA A 173 9.13 9.33 -12.16
N SER A 174 8.81 10.06 -13.22
CA SER A 174 7.58 9.92 -14.00
C SER A 174 7.33 8.50 -14.55
N PRO A 175 8.33 7.77 -15.10
CA PRO A 175 8.12 6.39 -15.55
C PRO A 175 7.66 5.46 -14.42
N PHE A 176 8.26 5.57 -13.23
CA PHE A 176 7.92 4.74 -12.08
C PHE A 176 6.53 5.04 -11.53
N SER A 177 6.12 6.31 -11.52
CA SER A 177 4.74 6.69 -11.17
C SER A 177 3.74 6.04 -12.12
N MET A 178 3.99 6.11 -13.43
CA MET A 178 3.08 5.54 -14.43
C MET A 178 3.05 4.02 -14.39
N GLU A 179 4.19 3.36 -14.15
CA GLU A 179 4.22 1.91 -13.96
C GLU A 179 3.36 1.49 -12.75
N ALA A 180 3.51 2.18 -11.61
CA ALA A 180 2.70 1.93 -10.43
C ALA A 180 1.20 2.18 -10.69
N TRP A 181 0.87 3.29 -11.35
CA TRP A 181 -0.51 3.72 -11.61
C TRP A 181 -1.24 2.90 -12.67
N ARG A 182 -0.53 2.11 -13.48
CA ARG A 182 -1.14 1.18 -14.44
C ARG A 182 -1.67 -0.11 -13.82
N LYS A 183 -1.28 -0.40 -12.57
CA LYS A 183 -1.70 -1.62 -11.89
C LYS A 183 -3.18 -1.54 -11.51
N SER A 184 -3.89 -2.64 -11.68
CA SER A 184 -5.30 -2.77 -11.31
C SER A 184 -5.41 -3.37 -9.90
N PRO A 185 -5.96 -2.63 -8.90
CA PRO A 185 -6.16 -3.16 -7.55
C PRO A 185 -7.05 -4.40 -7.57
N ILE A 186 -8.06 -4.44 -8.43
CA ILE A 186 -8.99 -5.56 -8.57
C ILE A 186 -8.28 -6.80 -9.10
N ASP A 187 -7.40 -6.67 -10.08
CA ASP A 187 -6.69 -7.82 -10.66
C ASP A 187 -5.62 -8.34 -9.70
N ILE A 188 -4.97 -7.45 -8.94
CA ILE A 188 -4.07 -7.85 -7.85
C ILE A 188 -4.86 -8.60 -6.77
N ALA A 189 -6.01 -8.07 -6.32
CA ALA A 189 -6.85 -8.73 -5.32
C ALA A 189 -7.26 -10.13 -5.79
N ARG A 190 -7.78 -10.22 -7.01
CA ARG A 190 -8.16 -11.48 -7.66
C ARG A 190 -7.00 -12.48 -7.68
N ARG A 191 -5.78 -12.02 -7.97
CA ARG A 191 -4.57 -12.86 -8.01
C ARG A 191 -4.12 -13.35 -6.63
N VAL A 192 -4.23 -12.53 -5.58
CA VAL A 192 -3.69 -12.87 -4.23
C VAL A 192 -4.69 -13.63 -3.36
N LEU A 193 -5.99 -13.53 -3.64
CA LEU A 193 -7.04 -14.20 -2.86
C LEU A 193 -6.84 -15.72 -2.72
N PRO A 194 -6.51 -16.49 -3.78
CA PRO A 194 -6.25 -17.93 -3.65
C PRO A 194 -5.14 -18.25 -2.63
N ASP A 195 -4.00 -17.57 -2.73
CA ASP A 195 -2.87 -17.77 -1.83
C ASP A 195 -3.22 -17.40 -0.37
N LEU A 196 -3.95 -16.31 -0.17
CA LEU A 196 -4.42 -15.92 1.17
C LEU A 196 -5.41 -16.92 1.77
N CYS A 197 -6.33 -17.48 0.97
CA CYS A 197 -7.30 -18.47 1.45
C CYS A 197 -6.64 -19.80 1.85
N LEU A 198 -5.51 -20.13 1.21
CA LEU A 198 -4.75 -21.35 1.53
C LEU A 198 -3.84 -21.18 2.74
N ARG A 199 -3.43 -19.94 3.06
CA ARG A 199 -2.57 -19.64 4.22
C ARG A 199 -3.38 -19.58 5.50
N HIS A 200 -3.12 -20.53 6.38
CA HIS A 200 -3.65 -20.53 7.74
C HIS A 200 -2.59 -21.05 8.71
N ALA A 201 -2.59 -20.51 9.92
CA ALA A 201 -1.78 -21.05 10.99
C ALA A 201 -2.33 -22.43 11.40
N LYS A 202 -1.45 -23.38 11.67
CA LYS A 202 -1.83 -24.70 12.20
C LYS A 202 -2.36 -24.63 13.64
N VAL A 203 -1.99 -23.56 14.34
CA VAL A 203 -2.38 -23.26 15.71
C VAL A 203 -2.84 -21.81 15.74
N VAL A 204 -3.93 -21.54 16.46
CA VAL A 204 -4.45 -20.18 16.62
C VAL A 204 -3.43 -19.34 17.38
N GLY A 205 -2.97 -18.26 16.74
CA GLY A 205 -2.11 -17.26 17.38
C GLY A 205 -2.91 -16.08 17.90
N GLU A 206 -2.27 -15.25 18.73
CA GLU A 206 -2.82 -13.99 19.23
C GLU A 206 -1.94 -12.82 18.78
N ALA A 207 -2.57 -11.72 18.39
CA ALA A 207 -1.89 -10.46 18.07
C ALA A 207 -2.44 -9.36 18.98
N LYS A 208 -1.54 -8.57 19.60
CA LYS A 208 -1.87 -7.49 20.53
C LYS A 208 -1.19 -6.20 20.11
N VAL A 209 -1.92 -5.09 20.21
CA VAL A 209 -1.35 -3.74 20.12
C VAL A 209 -0.95 -3.32 21.53
N GLN A 210 0.35 -3.27 21.82
CA GLN A 210 0.86 -2.97 23.17
C GLN A 210 2.27 -2.38 23.11
N ASP A 211 2.67 -1.65 24.16
CA ASP A 211 4.09 -1.34 24.39
C ASP A 211 4.90 -2.63 24.58
N ALA A 212 6.06 -2.72 23.92
CA ALA A 212 6.87 -3.93 23.91
C ALA A 212 7.41 -4.30 25.30
N THR A 213 7.70 -3.33 26.16
CA THR A 213 8.19 -3.58 27.52
C THR A 213 7.05 -4.09 28.40
N ALA A 214 5.85 -3.53 28.24
CA ALA A 214 4.66 -4.02 28.92
C ALA A 214 4.29 -5.45 28.47
N ALA A 215 4.42 -5.76 27.17
CA ALA A 215 4.23 -7.11 26.65
C ALA A 215 5.27 -8.09 27.23
N ALA A 216 6.56 -7.71 27.25
CA ALA A 216 7.64 -8.52 27.81
C ALA A 216 7.41 -8.88 29.29
N ALA A 217 6.78 -8.00 30.07
CA ALA A 217 6.48 -8.25 31.48
C ALA A 217 5.42 -9.35 31.71
N THR A 218 4.69 -9.77 30.67
CA THR A 218 3.65 -10.81 30.75
C THR A 218 4.14 -12.21 30.36
N LEU A 219 5.39 -12.33 29.91
CA LEU A 219 5.96 -13.57 29.39
C LEU A 219 6.54 -14.45 30.50
N ASN A 220 6.71 -15.74 30.20
CA ASN A 220 7.31 -16.75 31.07
C ASN A 220 8.78 -17.01 30.70
N SER A 221 9.52 -17.62 31.63
CA SER A 221 10.93 -17.97 31.43
C SER A 221 11.16 -19.03 30.33
N SER A 222 10.13 -19.82 29.99
CA SER A 222 10.18 -20.82 28.92
C SER A 222 9.82 -20.29 27.53
N ASP A 223 9.43 -19.02 27.41
CA ASP A 223 9.00 -18.44 26.14
C ASP A 223 10.20 -18.09 25.23
N LEU A 224 10.09 -18.41 23.95
CA LEU A 224 11.03 -17.93 22.93
C LEU A 224 10.57 -16.56 22.42
N VAL A 225 11.43 -15.55 22.58
CA VAL A 225 11.13 -14.18 22.18
C VAL A 225 12.02 -13.76 21.00
N ILE A 226 11.40 -13.28 19.93
CA ILE A 226 12.08 -12.68 18.78
C ILE A 226 11.81 -11.17 18.81
N VAL A 227 12.89 -10.37 18.81
CA VAL A 227 12.80 -8.90 18.82
C VAL A 227 13.39 -8.35 17.53
N ASP A 228 12.57 -7.63 16.77
CA ASP A 228 12.93 -6.99 15.49
C ASP A 228 12.73 -5.46 15.62
N PRO A 229 13.68 -4.73 16.26
CA PRO A 229 13.51 -3.30 16.51
C PRO A 229 13.70 -2.48 15.22
N PRO A 230 13.18 -1.24 15.16
CA PRO A 230 13.39 -0.37 14.02
C PRO A 230 14.88 -0.12 13.75
N TYR A 231 15.31 -0.34 12.51
CA TYR A 231 16.71 -0.27 12.09
C TYR A 231 17.23 1.15 11.82
N SER A 232 16.38 2.17 12.01
CA SER A 232 16.71 3.55 11.65
C SER A 232 16.01 4.55 12.58
N GLY A 233 16.63 5.71 12.78
CA GLY A 233 16.11 6.78 13.65
C GLY A 233 14.94 7.57 13.06
N VAL A 234 14.23 7.01 12.09
CA VAL A 234 13.07 7.61 11.42
C VAL A 234 11.79 7.01 11.99
N GLN A 235 10.75 7.83 12.10
CA GLN A 235 9.46 7.39 12.63
C GLN A 235 8.76 6.42 11.68
N TYR A 236 8.55 5.18 12.13
CA TYR A 236 7.98 4.11 11.32
C TYR A 236 6.55 4.40 10.85
N SER A 237 5.79 5.18 11.63
CA SER A 237 4.47 5.67 11.24
C SER A 237 4.47 6.45 9.92
N ARG A 238 5.61 7.02 9.49
CA ARG A 238 5.71 7.65 8.16
C ARG A 238 5.68 6.62 7.03
N PHE A 239 6.25 5.44 7.21
CA PHE A 239 6.41 4.44 6.16
C PHE A 239 5.16 3.59 5.90
N TYR A 240 4.25 3.52 6.87
CA TYR A 240 3.10 2.61 6.82
C TYR A 240 1.74 3.30 6.86
N HIS A 241 1.65 4.62 7.11
CA HIS A 241 0.37 5.31 7.30
C HIS A 241 -0.68 5.10 6.18
N VAL A 242 -0.25 4.90 4.93
CA VAL A 242 -1.17 4.59 3.83
C VAL A 242 -1.78 3.19 4.01
N LEU A 243 -0.96 2.20 4.37
CA LEU A 243 -1.42 0.83 4.61
C LEU A 243 -2.23 0.72 5.90
N GLU A 244 -1.88 1.48 6.94
CA GLU A 244 -2.69 1.61 8.16
C GLU A 244 -4.08 2.16 7.83
N THR A 245 -4.17 3.20 6.99
CA THR A 245 -5.47 3.73 6.53
C THR A 245 -6.30 2.67 5.80
N VAL A 246 -5.67 1.79 5.03
CA VAL A 246 -6.34 0.68 4.34
C VAL A 246 -6.80 -0.38 5.35
N ALA A 247 -5.99 -0.68 6.37
CA ALA A 247 -6.31 -1.64 7.42
C ALA A 247 -7.46 -1.16 8.33
N GLU A 248 -7.42 0.12 8.72
CA GLU A 248 -8.43 0.76 9.58
C GLU A 248 -9.70 1.15 8.82
N GLY A 249 -9.60 1.33 7.49
CA GLY A 249 -10.70 1.77 6.64
C GLY A 249 -11.10 3.24 6.87
N ASN A 250 -10.29 4.01 7.59
CA ASN A 250 -10.55 5.41 7.89
C ASN A 250 -9.24 6.21 8.02
N VAL A 251 -9.35 7.52 7.84
CA VAL A 251 -8.30 8.49 8.16
C VAL A 251 -8.98 9.85 8.37
N ASP A 252 -8.47 10.65 9.30
CA ASP A 252 -8.94 12.02 9.50
C ASP A 252 -8.47 12.92 8.32
N SER A 253 -7.47 13.76 8.58
CA SER A 253 -6.86 14.64 7.59
C SER A 253 -5.39 14.28 7.41
N VAL A 254 -4.93 14.48 6.19
CA VAL A 254 -3.54 14.25 5.80
C VAL A 254 -2.93 15.54 5.27
N SER A 255 -1.63 15.72 5.49
CA SER A 255 -0.94 16.95 5.14
C SER A 255 0.49 16.73 4.66
N GLY A 256 1.03 17.78 4.01
CA GLY A 256 2.39 17.78 3.50
C GLY A 256 2.60 16.85 2.31
N VAL A 257 3.84 16.82 1.83
CA VAL A 257 4.23 16.06 0.62
C VAL A 257 4.07 14.55 0.81
N GLY A 258 4.27 14.06 2.03
CA GLY A 258 4.08 12.65 2.38
C GLY A 258 2.64 12.29 2.76
N ARG A 259 1.68 13.23 2.74
CA ARG A 259 0.28 12.99 3.12
C ARG A 259 0.14 12.30 4.48
N TYR A 260 0.91 12.76 5.47
CA TYR A 260 0.89 12.15 6.80
C TYR A 260 -0.39 12.52 7.55
N PRO A 261 -0.99 11.59 8.31
CA PRO A 261 -2.02 11.90 9.29
C PRO A 261 -1.50 12.88 10.35
N LEU A 262 -2.43 13.51 11.06
CA LEU A 262 -2.11 14.36 12.22
C LEU A 262 -1.23 13.61 13.22
N LEU A 263 -0.30 14.32 13.87
CA LEU A 263 0.67 13.70 14.78
C LEU A 263 0.00 12.89 15.91
N LYS A 264 -1.14 13.36 16.42
CA LYS A 264 -1.95 12.65 17.44
C LYS A 264 -2.48 11.29 16.98
N ASN A 265 -2.66 11.10 15.67
CA ASN A 265 -3.15 9.86 15.08
C ASN A 265 -2.00 8.99 14.54
N ARG A 266 -0.75 9.39 14.77
CA ARG A 266 0.42 8.61 14.36
C ARG A 266 1.02 7.95 15.60
N PRO A 267 1.07 6.60 15.65
CA PRO A 267 1.80 5.91 16.71
C PRO A 267 3.21 6.47 16.85
N GLN A 268 3.57 6.83 18.07
CA GLN A 268 4.90 7.26 18.45
C GLN A 268 5.53 6.15 19.28
N SER A 269 6.77 5.82 18.95
CA SER A 269 7.53 4.81 19.67
C SER A 269 8.89 5.37 20.08
N SER A 270 9.26 5.13 21.34
CA SER A 270 10.60 5.45 21.85
C SER A 270 11.69 4.70 21.07
N PHE A 271 11.38 3.50 20.56
CA PHE A 271 12.25 2.72 19.70
C PHE A 271 12.56 3.42 18.37
N SER A 272 11.65 4.26 17.85
CA SER A 272 11.84 5.01 16.60
C SER A 272 12.39 6.42 16.78
N ASN A 273 12.82 6.78 18.00
CA ASN A 273 13.40 8.09 18.29
C ASN A 273 14.91 7.98 18.56
N LYS A 274 15.72 8.72 17.80
CA LYS A 274 17.19 8.72 17.95
C LYS A 274 17.65 8.98 19.39
N GLY A 275 16.97 9.85 20.14
CA GLY A 275 17.34 10.19 21.52
C GLY A 275 16.87 9.19 22.59
N GLN A 276 15.96 8.26 22.24
CA GLN A 276 15.32 7.35 23.21
C GLN A 276 15.52 5.87 22.88
N SER A 277 15.81 5.54 21.62
CA SER A 277 15.89 4.17 21.08
C SER A 277 16.85 3.26 21.85
N SER A 278 18.07 3.74 22.12
CA SER A 278 19.07 2.99 22.89
C SER A 278 18.53 2.61 24.28
N LYS A 279 17.98 3.59 25.01
CA LYS A 279 17.39 3.36 26.34
C LYS A 279 16.18 2.43 26.29
N ALA A 280 15.32 2.57 25.27
CA ALA A 280 14.15 1.71 25.08
C ALA A 280 14.57 0.25 24.86
N LEU A 281 15.57 0.02 24.00
CA LEU A 281 16.10 -1.32 23.74
C LEU A 281 16.75 -1.92 24.98
N SER A 282 17.59 -1.16 25.70
CA SER A 282 18.17 -1.63 26.97
C SER A 282 17.08 -2.03 27.97
N THR A 283 16.04 -1.21 28.12
CA THR A 283 14.92 -1.49 29.04
C THR A 283 14.18 -2.77 28.67
N LEU A 284 13.93 -2.99 27.38
CA LEU A 284 13.29 -4.21 26.89
C LEU A 284 14.14 -5.46 27.18
N LEU A 285 15.43 -5.42 26.82
CA LEU A 285 16.35 -6.55 27.01
C LEU A 285 16.58 -6.86 28.50
N GLU A 286 16.67 -5.84 29.36
CA GLU A 286 16.74 -6.02 30.81
C GLU A 286 15.47 -6.67 31.38
N THR A 287 14.30 -6.30 30.86
CA THR A 287 13.02 -6.87 31.26
C THR A 287 12.96 -8.35 30.89
N LEU A 288 13.35 -8.70 29.66
CA LEU A 288 13.42 -10.07 29.19
C LEU A 288 14.46 -10.90 29.97
N ALA A 289 15.63 -10.34 30.24
CA ALA A 289 16.69 -11.03 30.99
C ALA A 289 16.29 -11.39 32.43
N LYS A 290 15.39 -10.63 33.05
CA LYS A 290 14.87 -10.92 34.39
C LYS A 290 13.97 -12.16 34.41
N LEU A 291 13.34 -12.53 33.29
CA LEU A 291 12.50 -13.73 33.21
C LEU A 291 13.35 -14.99 33.32
N VAL A 292 14.54 -15.01 32.72
CA VAL A 292 15.44 -16.18 32.72
C VAL A 292 16.09 -16.43 34.09
N ARG A 293 16.17 -15.40 34.94
CA ARG A 293 16.78 -15.49 36.28
C ARG A 293 15.80 -15.92 37.38
N ARG A 294 14.54 -16.21 37.04
CA ARG A 294 13.53 -16.75 37.95
C ARG A 294 13.41 -18.25 37.75
#